data_AF-A0A1I6DN27-F1
#
_entry.id   AF-A0A1I6DN27-F1
#
_cell.length_a   1.000
_cell.length_b   1.000
_cell.length_c   1.000
_cell.angle_alpha   90.00
_cell.angle_beta   90.00
_cell.angle_gamma   90.00
#
_symmetry.space_group_name_H-M   'P 1'
#
loop_
_entity.id
_entity.type
_entity.pdbx_description
1 polymer ?
#
loop_
_entity_poly.entity_id
_entity_poly.type
_entity_poly.pdbx_seq_one_letter_code
_entity_poly.pdbx_strand_id
1 'polypeptide(L)'
;MKSIPAFPDRIAKMSDGVIATADAYGTWLRSFYDVRARWHRLFYRLSGTLVILVGAALPVLTSLDYPGKAVTISLAGVAVAGLTGLRAFYRWDQSWILLRNSEMAVTAAYLEWKTTPGNFPAAEDVSQRVVQEKAASAFIDKLGDLRQREATVFFKDMAFPDLNGAKT
;
A
#
# COMPACT_ATOMS: atom_id res chain seq x y z
N MET A 1 1.21 13.34 -10.20
CA MET A 1 1.23 12.16 -9.31
C MET A 1 1.43 12.66 -7.88
N LYS A 2 0.61 12.24 -6.91
CA LYS A 2 0.89 12.54 -5.49
C LYS A 2 2.06 11.64 -5.03
N SER A 3 3.07 12.25 -4.42
CA SER A 3 4.19 11.53 -3.80
C SER A 3 3.75 10.91 -2.47
N ILE A 4 4.46 9.87 -2.05
CA ILE A 4 4.28 9.31 -0.71
C ILE A 4 4.62 10.42 0.30
N PRO A 5 3.73 10.76 1.24
CA PRO A 5 4.00 11.81 2.21
C PRO A 5 5.16 11.39 3.12
N ALA A 6 6.14 12.28 3.31
CA ALA A 6 7.21 12.07 4.28
C ALA A 6 6.64 11.92 5.70
N PHE A 7 7.31 11.12 6.54
CA PHE A 7 6.91 10.97 7.93
C PHE A 7 7.07 12.33 8.65
N PRO A 8 6.01 12.87 9.29
CA PRO A 8 6.08 14.19 9.92
C PRO A 8 7.01 14.21 11.14
N ASP A 9 7.99 15.11 11.15
CA ASP A 9 8.95 15.26 12.27
C ASP A 9 8.27 15.53 13.61
N ARG A 10 7.14 16.23 13.61
CA ARG A 10 6.34 16.51 14.82
C ARG A 10 5.85 15.23 15.52
N ILE A 11 5.55 14.18 14.74
CA ILE A 11 5.14 12.88 15.29
C ILE A 11 6.35 12.18 15.89
N ALA A 12 7.51 12.23 15.20
CA ALA A 12 8.74 11.62 15.70
C ALA A 12 9.20 12.24 17.03
N LYS A 13 8.98 13.54 17.21
CA LYS A 13 9.39 14.28 18.41
C LYS A 13 8.33 14.33 19.52
N MET A 14 7.10 13.86 19.26
CA MET A 14 5.95 13.98 20.16
C MET A 14 5.78 15.39 20.78
N SER A 15 6.14 16.44 20.03
CA SER A 15 6.26 17.81 20.56
C SER A 15 4.92 18.43 20.97
N ASP A 16 3.82 17.95 20.39
CA ASP A 16 2.51 18.60 20.46
C ASP A 16 1.57 17.89 21.45
N GLY A 17 2.09 16.91 22.21
CA GLY A 17 1.31 16.05 23.11
C GLY A 17 0.68 14.85 22.41
N VAL A 18 0.18 13.89 23.21
CA VAL A 18 -0.27 12.57 22.74
C VAL A 18 -1.48 12.68 21.80
N ILE A 19 -2.45 13.53 22.14
CA ILE A 19 -3.70 13.68 21.36
C ILE A 19 -3.43 14.28 19.97
N ALA A 20 -2.63 15.34 19.90
CA ALA A 20 -2.26 15.97 18.63
C ALA A 20 -1.38 15.04 17.78
N THR A 21 -0.48 14.31 18.43
CA THR A 21 0.37 13.31 17.75
C THR A 21 -0.46 12.16 17.17
N ALA A 22 -1.45 11.67 17.92
CA ALA A 22 -2.39 10.65 17.46
C ALA A 22 -3.18 11.11 16.22
N ASP A 23 -3.67 12.36 16.22
CA ASP A 23 -4.41 12.92 15.09
C ASP A 23 -3.55 13.07 13.84
N ALA A 24 -2.33 13.62 14.02
CA ALA A 24 -1.36 13.78 12.97
C ALA A 24 -0.95 12.42 12.36
N TYR A 25 -0.75 11.40 13.21
CA TYR A 25 -0.39 10.06 12.78
C TYR A 25 -1.52 9.37 12.03
N GLY A 26 -2.75 9.41 12.53
CA GLY A 26 -3.92 8.85 11.83
C GLY A 26 -4.14 9.48 10.46
N THR A 27 -4.04 10.81 10.37
CA THR A 27 -4.22 11.55 9.10
C THR A 27 -3.10 11.25 8.10
N TRP A 28 -1.85 11.25 8.56
CA TRP A 28 -0.70 10.91 7.71
C TRP A 28 -0.82 9.48 7.18
N LEU A 29 -1.14 8.53 8.05
CA LEU A 29 -1.23 7.12 7.71
C LEU A 29 -2.32 6.87 6.66
N ARG A 30 -3.49 7.49 6.82
CA ARG A 30 -4.56 7.44 5.82
C ARG A 30 -4.12 8.01 4.45
N SER A 31 -3.40 9.14 4.43
CA SER A 31 -2.86 9.70 3.19
C SER A 31 -1.79 8.80 2.56
N PHE A 32 -0.95 8.15 3.37
CA PHE A 32 0.06 7.21 2.91
C PHE A 32 -0.57 6.03 2.19
N TYR A 33 -1.63 5.43 2.77
CA TYR A 33 -2.35 4.33 2.15
C TYR A 33 -3.09 4.72 0.87
N ASP A 34 -3.77 5.88 0.83
CA ASP A 34 -4.46 6.35 -0.39
C ASP A 34 -3.47 6.53 -1.56
N VAL A 35 -2.32 7.17 -1.31
CA VAL A 35 -1.28 7.31 -2.34
C VAL A 35 -0.78 5.94 -2.79
N ARG A 36 -0.42 5.06 -1.84
CA ARG A 36 0.11 3.73 -2.15
C ARG A 36 -0.89 2.87 -2.94
N ALA A 37 -2.18 2.93 -2.59
CA ALA A 37 -3.24 2.20 -3.29
C ALA A 37 -3.40 2.67 -4.75
N ARG A 38 -3.30 3.99 -5.02
CA ARG A 38 -3.34 4.54 -6.39
C ARG A 38 -2.17 4.07 -7.24
N TRP A 39 -0.96 4.04 -6.66
CA TRP A 39 0.23 3.54 -7.36
C TRP A 39 0.07 2.07 -7.77
N HIS A 40 -0.44 1.22 -6.88
CA HIS A 40 -0.66 -0.21 -7.20
C HIS A 40 -1.70 -0.38 -8.32
N ARG A 41 -2.79 0.39 -8.30
CA ARG A 41 -3.79 0.38 -9.39
C ARG A 41 -3.20 0.82 -10.73
N LEU A 42 -2.31 1.82 -10.72
CA LEU A 42 -1.63 2.27 -11.93
C LEU A 42 -0.69 1.19 -12.48
N PHE A 43 0.13 0.56 -11.64
CA PHE A 43 1.03 -0.53 -12.06
C PHE A 43 0.25 -1.74 -12.61
N TYR A 44 -0.87 -2.10 -11.97
CA TYR A 44 -1.73 -3.16 -12.47
C TYR A 44 -2.28 -2.85 -13.86
N ARG A 45 -2.79 -1.64 -14.08
CA ARG A 45 -3.32 -1.23 -15.40
C ARG A 45 -2.22 -1.12 -16.44
N LEU A 46 -1.09 -0.48 -16.12
CA LEU A 46 0.01 -0.28 -17.07
C LEU A 46 0.65 -1.60 -17.50
N SER A 47 0.90 -2.52 -16.56
CA SER A 47 1.48 -3.83 -16.89
C SER A 47 0.55 -4.66 -17.78
N GLY A 48 -0.74 -4.73 -17.45
CA GLY A 48 -1.73 -5.43 -18.26
C GLY A 48 -1.86 -4.81 -19.67
N THR A 49 -1.98 -3.48 -19.76
CA THR A 49 -2.07 -2.77 -21.04
C THR A 49 -0.81 -2.98 -21.89
N LEU A 50 0.39 -2.92 -21.29
CA LEU A 50 1.64 -3.19 -22.01
C LEU A 50 1.71 -4.60 -22.56
N VAL A 51 1.35 -5.62 -21.78
CA VAL A 51 1.34 -7.02 -22.26
C VAL A 51 0.39 -7.19 -23.44
N ILE A 52 -0.80 -6.59 -23.39
CA ILE A 52 -1.78 -6.64 -24.48
C ILE A 52 -1.24 -5.91 -25.71
N LEU A 53 -0.72 -4.69 -25.54
CA LEU A 53 -0.19 -3.90 -26.66
C LEU A 53 0.99 -4.59 -27.34
N VAL A 54 1.94 -5.12 -26.56
CA VAL A 54 3.11 -5.83 -27.11
C VAL A 54 2.67 -7.12 -27.77
N GLY A 55 1.78 -7.90 -27.13
CA GLY A 55 1.23 -9.13 -27.71
C GLY A 55 0.48 -8.88 -29.04
N ALA A 56 -0.32 -7.83 -29.11
CA ALA A 56 -1.05 -7.44 -30.33
C ALA A 56 -0.13 -6.83 -31.41
N ALA A 57 0.99 -6.21 -31.01
CA ALA A 57 1.97 -5.65 -31.94
C ALA A 57 2.88 -6.72 -32.57
N LEU A 58 3.06 -7.88 -31.92
CA LEU A 58 3.93 -8.96 -32.42
C LEU A 58 3.61 -9.40 -33.86
N PRO A 59 2.34 -9.68 -34.25
CA PRO A 59 2.00 -10.03 -35.64
C PRO A 59 2.37 -8.94 -36.65
N VAL A 60 2.22 -7.66 -36.27
CA VAL A 60 2.58 -6.53 -37.14
C VAL A 60 4.11 -6.46 -37.28
N LEU A 61 4.84 -6.57 -36.17
CA LEU A 61 6.30 -6.54 -36.13
C LEU A 61 6.95 -7.71 -36.87
N THR A 62 6.28 -8.86 -36.95
CA THR A 62 6.78 -10.03 -37.70
C THR A 62 6.46 -9.94 -39.19
N SER A 63 5.37 -9.27 -39.57
CA SER A 63 4.96 -9.11 -40.98
C SER A 63 5.77 -8.08 -41.77
N LEU A 64 6.25 -7.01 -41.12
CA LEU A 64 7.02 -5.95 -41.77
C LEU A 64 8.49 -6.34 -41.91
N ASP A 65 9.14 -5.88 -42.98
CA ASP A 65 10.59 -6.02 -43.18
C ASP A 65 11.28 -4.69 -42.97
N TYR A 66 12.18 -4.63 -41.98
CA TYR A 66 12.90 -3.43 -41.58
C TYR A 66 14.24 -3.79 -40.93
N PRO A 67 15.25 -2.90 -41.00
CA PRO A 67 16.53 -3.11 -40.34
C PRO A 67 16.35 -3.21 -38.82
N GLY A 68 16.90 -4.26 -38.19
CA GLY A 68 16.81 -4.47 -36.74
C GLY A 68 15.57 -5.23 -36.26
N LYS A 69 14.81 -5.88 -37.17
CA LYS A 69 13.64 -6.71 -36.86
C LYS A 69 13.87 -7.75 -35.76
N ALA A 70 14.95 -8.52 -35.87
CA ALA A 70 15.28 -9.56 -34.89
C ALA A 70 15.47 -8.98 -33.47
N VAL A 71 16.11 -7.80 -33.36
CA VAL A 71 16.34 -7.12 -32.08
C VAL A 71 15.03 -6.63 -31.48
N THR A 72 14.16 -6.04 -32.29
CA THR A 72 12.86 -5.51 -31.85
C THR A 72 11.93 -6.62 -31.34
N ILE A 73 11.86 -7.74 -32.07
CA ILE A 73 11.07 -8.92 -31.66
C ILE A 73 11.64 -9.53 -30.37
N SER A 74 12.96 -9.61 -30.24
CA SER A 74 13.61 -10.13 -29.03
C SER A 74 13.33 -9.24 -27.81
N LEU A 75 13.41 -7.91 -27.97
CA LEU A 75 13.04 -6.95 -26.94
C LEU A 75 11.57 -7.07 -26.54
N ALA A 76 10.67 -7.23 -27.50
CA ALA A 76 9.24 -7.46 -27.23
C ALA A 76 9.01 -8.74 -26.43
N GLY A 77 9.67 -9.84 -26.81
CA GLY A 77 9.60 -11.12 -26.09
C GLY A 77 10.13 -11.03 -24.66
N VAL A 78 11.31 -10.41 -24.46
CA VAL A 78 11.89 -10.18 -23.13
C VAL A 78 10.99 -9.27 -22.28
N ALA A 79 10.41 -8.22 -22.87
CA ALA A 79 9.50 -7.34 -22.17
C ALA A 79 8.23 -8.07 -21.71
N VAL A 80 7.62 -8.90 -22.57
CA VAL A 80 6.44 -9.69 -22.20
C VAL A 80 6.78 -10.71 -21.13
N ALA A 81 7.88 -11.45 -21.26
CA ALA A 81 8.33 -12.42 -20.26
C ALA A 81 8.62 -11.74 -18.92
N GLY A 82 9.34 -10.61 -18.93
CA GLY A 82 9.65 -9.81 -17.75
C GLY A 82 8.40 -9.26 -17.07
N LEU A 83 7.46 -8.67 -17.83
CA LEU A 83 6.19 -8.17 -17.30
C LEU A 83 5.31 -9.30 -16.74
N THR A 84 5.31 -10.46 -17.39
CA THR A 84 4.56 -11.64 -16.95
C THR A 84 5.14 -12.20 -15.65
N GLY A 85 6.47 -12.35 -15.58
CA GLY A 85 7.17 -12.77 -14.37
C GLY A 85 6.98 -11.77 -13.22
N LEU A 86 7.09 -10.47 -13.50
CA LEU A 86 6.85 -9.42 -12.51
C LEU A 86 5.39 -9.41 -12.02
N ARG A 87 4.43 -9.65 -12.92
CA ARG A 87 3.01 -9.78 -12.55
C ARG A 87 2.78 -11.00 -11.66
N ALA A 88 3.42 -12.13 -11.96
CA ALA A 88 3.32 -13.35 -11.17
C ALA A 88 3.98 -13.19 -9.78
N PHE A 89 5.17 -12.58 -9.73
CA PHE A 89 5.93 -12.39 -8.50
C PHE A 89 5.25 -11.40 -7.55
N TYR A 90 4.89 -10.21 -8.05
CA TYR A 90 4.42 -9.15 -7.17
C TYR A 90 2.92 -9.27 -6.82
N ARG A 91 2.19 -10.16 -7.49
CA ARG A 91 0.74 -10.41 -7.30
C ARG A 91 -0.02 -9.11 -7.05
N TRP A 92 0.19 -8.13 -7.93
CA TRP A 92 -0.25 -6.72 -7.76
C TRP A 92 -1.71 -6.57 -7.33
N ASP A 93 -2.56 -7.52 -7.75
CA ASP A 93 -3.97 -7.61 -7.40
C ASP A 93 -4.20 -7.87 -5.90
N GLN A 94 -3.53 -8.88 -5.32
CA GLN A 94 -3.64 -9.19 -3.89
C GLN A 94 -3.04 -8.10 -3.03
N SER A 95 -1.91 -7.54 -3.45
CA SER A 95 -1.28 -6.40 -2.76
C SER A 95 -2.23 -5.19 -2.70
N TRP A 96 -2.95 -4.89 -3.79
CA TRP A 96 -3.91 -3.79 -3.81
C TRP A 96 -5.10 -4.01 -2.85
N ILE A 97 -5.67 -5.23 -2.85
CA ILE A 97 -6.78 -5.58 -1.96
C ILE A 97 -6.34 -5.47 -0.49
N LEU A 98 -5.17 -6.02 -0.15
CA LEU A 98 -4.60 -5.94 1.20
C LEU A 98 -4.45 -4.48 1.65
N LEU A 99 -3.81 -3.65 0.82
CA LEU A 99 -3.61 -2.23 1.10
C LEU A 99 -4.93 -1.47 1.29
N ARG A 100 -5.95 -1.77 0.47
CA ARG A 100 -7.24 -1.11 0.57
C ARG A 100 -8.01 -1.52 1.83
N ASN A 101 -7.93 -2.80 2.21
CA ASN A 101 -8.50 -3.29 3.47
C ASN A 101 -7.81 -2.65 4.68
N SER A 102 -6.48 -2.51 4.66
CA SER A 102 -5.74 -1.77 5.69
C SER A 102 -6.17 -0.31 5.78
N GLU A 103 -6.33 0.38 4.65
CA GLU A 103 -6.79 1.78 4.62
C GLU A 103 -8.19 1.94 5.23
N MET A 104 -9.11 1.02 4.93
CA MET A 104 -10.46 1.00 5.50
C MET A 104 -10.40 0.73 7.00
N ALA A 105 -9.57 -0.20 7.47
CA ALA A 105 -9.40 -0.49 8.89
C ALA A 105 -8.81 0.71 9.65
N VAL A 106 -7.80 1.37 9.10
CA VAL A 106 -7.21 2.59 9.67
C VAL A 106 -8.24 3.73 9.71
N THR A 107 -9.02 3.90 8.65
CA THR A 107 -10.09 4.91 8.61
C THR A 107 -11.17 4.62 9.64
N ALA A 108 -11.60 3.36 9.77
CA ALA A 108 -12.60 2.96 10.76
C ALA A 108 -12.09 3.22 12.20
N ALA A 109 -10.86 2.83 12.51
CA ALA A 109 -10.24 3.08 13.82
C ALA A 109 -10.11 4.59 14.11
N TYR A 110 -9.77 5.40 13.10
CA TYR A 110 -9.68 6.84 13.24
C TYR A 110 -11.05 7.47 13.52
N LEU A 111 -12.09 7.05 12.81
CA LEU A 111 -13.45 7.52 13.03
C LEU A 111 -13.99 7.10 14.40
N GLU A 112 -13.75 5.86 14.81
CA GLU A 112 -14.12 5.35 16.14
C GLU A 112 -13.50 6.20 17.26
N TRP A 113 -12.20 6.50 17.14
CA TRP A 113 -11.52 7.39 18.07
C TRP A 113 -12.09 8.81 18.05
N LYS A 114 -12.30 9.40 16.86
CA LYS A 114 -12.84 10.77 16.72
C LYS A 114 -14.29 10.92 17.18
N THR A 115 -15.11 9.88 17.04
CA THR A 115 -16.54 9.90 17.41
C THR A 115 -16.79 9.48 18.86
N THR A 116 -15.77 9.00 19.57
CA THR A 116 -15.87 8.72 21.00
C THR A 116 -16.19 10.02 21.76
N PRO A 117 -17.30 10.05 22.53
CA PRO A 117 -17.71 11.25 23.25
C PRO A 117 -16.60 11.78 24.15
N GLY A 118 -16.33 13.07 24.05
CA GLY A 118 -15.32 13.72 24.88
C GLY A 118 -13.89 13.56 24.41
N ASN A 119 -13.59 13.01 23.22
CA ASN A 119 -12.23 13.03 22.65
C ASN A 119 -11.86 14.36 21.97
N PHE A 120 -12.85 15.13 21.51
CA PHE A 120 -12.65 16.43 20.88
C PHE A 120 -13.80 17.39 21.25
N PRO A 121 -13.53 18.68 21.53
CA PRO A 121 -12.21 19.34 21.60
C PRO A 121 -11.36 18.87 22.81
N ALA A 122 -10.07 19.23 22.81
CA ALA A 122 -9.17 18.92 23.93
C ALA A 122 -9.76 19.49 25.24
N ALA A 123 -9.90 18.66 26.25
CA ALA A 123 -10.53 19.08 27.50
C ALA A 123 -9.60 20.03 28.27
N GLU A 124 -10.18 21.10 28.82
CA GLU A 124 -9.49 22.02 29.72
C GLU A 124 -9.31 21.42 31.12
N ASP A 125 -10.21 20.52 31.52
CA ASP A 125 -10.11 19.78 32.77
C ASP A 125 -9.03 18.68 32.69
N VAL A 126 -8.14 18.67 33.68
CA VAL A 126 -7.05 17.70 33.83
C VAL A 126 -7.60 16.27 33.90
N SER A 127 -8.74 16.06 34.57
CA SER A 127 -9.32 14.72 34.72
C SER A 127 -9.79 14.14 33.38
N GLN A 128 -10.42 14.97 32.55
CA GLN A 128 -10.88 14.61 31.22
C GLN A 128 -9.71 14.48 30.24
N ARG A 129 -8.67 15.30 30.37
CA ARG A 129 -7.47 15.22 29.54
C ARG A 129 -6.74 13.89 29.69
N VAL A 130 -6.64 13.34 30.91
CA VAL A 130 -6.05 12.01 31.15
C VAL A 130 -6.84 10.92 30.42
N VAL A 131 -8.17 11.03 30.40
CA VAL A 131 -9.05 10.08 29.67
C VAL A 131 -8.83 10.18 28.17
N GLN A 132 -8.75 11.40 27.62
CA GLN A 132 -8.46 11.65 26.20
C GLN A 132 -7.07 11.15 25.78
N GLU A 133 -6.05 11.38 26.60
CA GLU A 133 -4.68 10.90 26.35
C GLU A 133 -4.62 9.37 26.36
N LYS A 134 -5.32 8.71 27.29
CA LYS A 134 -5.43 7.25 27.30
C LYS A 134 -6.13 6.71 26.05
N ALA A 135 -7.21 7.36 25.61
CA ALA A 135 -7.90 6.99 24.37
C ALA A 135 -7.02 7.21 23.13
N ALA A 136 -6.23 8.28 23.09
CA ALA A 136 -5.28 8.56 22.02
C ALA A 136 -4.14 7.52 21.97
N SER A 137 -3.59 7.10 23.12
CA SER A 137 -2.60 6.03 23.20
C SER A 137 -3.18 4.70 22.71
N ALA A 138 -4.38 4.33 23.17
CA ALA A 138 -5.05 3.11 22.71
C ALA A 138 -5.31 3.11 21.19
N PHE A 139 -5.60 4.28 20.61
CA PHE A 139 -5.72 4.44 19.16
C PHE A 139 -4.38 4.23 18.44
N ILE A 140 -3.28 4.80 18.94
CA ILE A 140 -1.92 4.59 18.39
C ILE A 140 -1.55 3.10 18.42
N ASP A 141 -1.80 2.41 19.55
CA ASP A 141 -1.53 0.98 19.69
C ASP A 141 -2.34 0.16 18.67
N LYS A 142 -3.63 0.48 18.51
CA LYS A 142 -4.51 -0.15 17.50
C LYS A 142 -3.99 0.05 16.08
N LEU A 143 -3.44 1.22 15.76
CA LEU A 143 -2.78 1.45 14.46
C LEU A 143 -1.49 0.64 14.30
N GLY A 144 -0.72 0.47 15.38
CA GLY A 144 0.46 -0.40 15.41
C GLY A 144 0.10 -1.84 15.09
N ASP A 145 -0.92 -2.38 15.76
CA ASP A 145 -1.44 -3.73 15.53
C ASP A 145 -1.91 -3.95 14.09
N LEU A 146 -2.62 -2.99 13.52
CA LEU A 146 -3.08 -3.05 12.13
C LEU A 146 -1.90 -3.14 11.16
N ARG A 147 -0.85 -2.34 11.39
CA ARG A 147 0.36 -2.37 10.57
C ARG A 147 1.13 -3.67 10.74
N GLN A 148 1.21 -4.22 11.95
CA GLN A 148 1.86 -5.50 12.20
C GLN A 148 1.13 -6.63 11.48
N ARG A 149 -0.21 -6.68 11.57
CA ARG A 149 -1.03 -7.66 10.84
C ARG A 149 -0.84 -7.54 9.33
N GLU A 150 -0.85 -6.33 8.79
CA GLU A 150 -0.56 -6.11 7.37
C GLU A 150 0.82 -6.67 6.99
N ALA A 151 1.85 -6.35 7.76
CA ALA A 151 3.20 -6.86 7.50
C ALA A 151 3.23 -8.38 7.53
N THR A 152 2.64 -9.02 8.54
CA THR A 152 2.56 -10.49 8.62
C THR A 152 1.86 -11.09 7.41
N VAL A 153 0.73 -10.53 6.98
CA VAL A 153 0.00 -11.02 5.79
C VAL A 153 0.82 -10.81 4.53
N PHE A 154 1.39 -9.63 4.34
CA PHE A 154 2.22 -9.29 3.18
C PHE A 154 3.43 -10.23 3.06
N PHE A 155 4.16 -10.48 4.17
CA PHE A 155 5.30 -11.38 4.16
C PHE A 155 4.91 -12.85 4.01
N LYS A 156 3.77 -13.28 4.57
CA LYS A 156 3.23 -14.62 4.37
C LYS A 156 2.93 -14.87 2.89
N ASP A 157 2.36 -13.89 2.21
CA ASP A 157 2.03 -13.99 0.78
C ASP A 157 3.25 -13.84 -0.15
N MET A 158 4.37 -13.33 0.36
CA MET A 158 5.67 -13.27 -0.33
C MET A 158 6.55 -14.51 -0.13
N ALA A 159 6.14 -15.46 0.71
CA ALA A 159 6.89 -16.71 0.85
C ALA A 159 7.00 -17.39 -0.53
N PHE A 160 8.24 -17.79 -0.90
CA PHE A 160 8.47 -18.58 -2.10
C PHE A 160 7.56 -19.80 -2.08
N PRO A 161 7.03 -20.25 -3.24
CA PRO A 161 6.23 -21.47 -3.28
C PRO A 161 7.00 -22.59 -2.59
N ASP A 162 6.39 -23.19 -1.56
CA ASP A 162 6.98 -24.29 -0.82
C ASP A 162 7.45 -25.36 -1.83
N LEU A 163 8.74 -25.69 -1.78
CA LEU A 163 9.32 -26.82 -2.51
C LEU A 163 8.75 -28.19 -2.04
N ASN A 164 7.71 -28.19 -1.20
CA ASN A 164 7.06 -29.38 -0.64
C ASN A 164 6.07 -30.05 -1.63
N GLY A 165 5.99 -29.57 -2.87
CA GLY A 165 5.29 -30.25 -3.96
C GLY A 165 6.07 -31.40 -4.60
N ALA A 166 7.38 -31.53 -4.34
CA ALA A 166 8.17 -32.69 -4.73
C ALA A 166 8.05 -33.78 -3.65
N LYS A 167 6.87 -34.39 -3.54
CA LYS A 167 6.79 -35.71 -2.90
C LYS A 167 7.43 -36.71 -3.85
N THR A 168 8.67 -37.08 -3.54
CA THR A 168 9.30 -38.35 -3.95
C THR A 168 8.42 -39.53 -3.59
#